data_AF-A0A257NRJ2-F1
#
_entry.id   AF-A0A257NRJ2-F1
#
_cell.length_a   1.000
_cell.length_b   1.000
_cell.length_c   1.000
_cell.angle_alpha   90.00
_cell.angle_beta   90.00
_cell.angle_gamma   90.00
#
_symmetry.space_group_name_H-M   'P 1'
#
loop_
_entity.id
_entity.type
_entity.pdbx_description
1 polymer ?
#
loop_
_entity_poly.entity_id
_entity_poly.type
_entity_poly.pdbx_seq_one_letter_code
_entity_poly.pdbx_strand_id
1 'polypeptide(L)'
;MHDAFFFIGIFVFIFLLWIATGGPAHPIAFSTPTLAQPGQLGGGSYLTLPRAPFTIGGGNVSLPGSSNGSASSGSSNTVAPSVSFGTPSPYRGLVSLSHYVSGAGGDPSQEEIDLRVNSDASAPVDLTGWTLESDVTGNAMVIPKGSETPTSGIVNSVADITLMPGESAMLISGRSPIGGSFRENKCIGYFSQFQKFTP
;
A
#
# COMPACT_ATOMS: atom_id res chain seq x y z
N MET A 1 1.51 -53.08 -27.99
CA MET A 1 2.84 -53.06 -27.32
C MET A 1 3.77 -52.01 -27.92
N HIS A 2 3.67 -51.64 -29.21
CA HIS A 2 4.56 -50.65 -29.82
C HIS A 2 4.40 -49.20 -29.32
N ASP A 3 3.19 -48.78 -28.95
CA ASP A 3 2.96 -47.40 -28.47
C ASP A 3 3.64 -47.11 -27.12
N ALA A 4 3.70 -48.10 -26.23
CA ALA A 4 4.36 -47.95 -24.94
C ALA A 4 5.88 -47.71 -25.10
N PHE A 5 6.52 -48.38 -26.06
CA PHE A 5 7.95 -48.19 -26.36
C PHE A 5 8.23 -46.81 -26.97
N PHE A 6 7.28 -46.24 -27.73
CA PHE A 6 7.39 -44.90 -28.26
C PHE A 6 7.38 -43.84 -27.15
N PHE A 7 6.45 -43.92 -26.20
CA PHE A 7 6.39 -42.99 -25.07
C PHE A 7 7.63 -43.09 -24.17
N ILE A 8 8.08 -44.31 -23.89
CA ILE A 8 9.32 -44.53 -23.13
C ILE A 8 10.52 -43.93 -23.86
N GLY A 9 10.59 -44.08 -25.19
CA GLY A 9 11.62 -43.47 -26.02
C GLY A 9 11.65 -41.94 -25.92
N ILE A 10 10.48 -41.28 -25.94
CA ILE A 10 10.37 -39.82 -25.77
C ILE A 10 10.88 -39.37 -24.40
N PHE A 11 10.48 -40.05 -23.32
CA PHE A 11 10.92 -39.68 -21.97
C PHE A 11 12.44 -39.83 -21.80
N VAL A 12 13.02 -40.90 -22.34
CA VAL A 12 14.47 -41.10 -22.34
C VAL A 12 15.17 -40.02 -23.17
N PHE A 13 14.62 -39.66 -24.34
CA PHE A 13 15.19 -38.62 -25.19
C PHE A 13 15.19 -37.25 -24.50
N ILE A 14 14.08 -36.85 -23.88
CA ILE A 14 13.99 -35.59 -23.13
C ILE A 14 14.95 -35.59 -21.94
N PHE A 15 15.07 -36.72 -21.23
CA PHE A 15 16.01 -36.85 -20.11
C PHE A 15 17.47 -36.71 -20.54
N LEU A 16 17.85 -37.29 -21.68
CA LEU A 16 19.19 -37.14 -22.25
C LEU A 16 19.45 -35.71 -22.74
N LEU A 17 18.45 -35.06 -23.34
CA LEU A 17 18.54 -33.66 -23.76
C LEU A 17 18.68 -32.73 -22.55
N TRP A 18 17.99 -33.02 -21.45
CA TRP A 18 18.12 -32.31 -20.18
C TRP A 18 19.52 -32.48 -19.56
N ILE A 19 20.10 -33.68 -19.59
CA ILE A 19 21.48 -33.91 -19.16
C ILE A 19 22.48 -33.14 -20.04
N ALA A 20 22.32 -33.20 -21.37
CA ALA A 20 23.22 -32.55 -22.32
C ALA A 20 23.16 -31.02 -22.24
N THR A 21 22.02 -30.45 -21.86
CA THR A 21 21.82 -29.00 -21.69
C THR A 21 22.19 -28.49 -20.30
N GLY A 22 22.74 -29.34 -19.42
CA GLY A 22 23.36 -28.93 -18.15
C GLY A 22 22.82 -29.62 -16.89
N GLY A 23 21.83 -30.50 -17.01
CA GLY A 23 21.38 -31.40 -15.94
C GLY A 23 21.06 -30.71 -14.59
N PRO A 24 21.27 -31.41 -13.45
CA PRO A 24 20.97 -30.90 -12.10
C PRO A 24 21.98 -29.85 -11.58
N ALA A 25 23.02 -29.52 -12.36
CA ALA A 25 24.04 -28.53 -11.99
C ALA A 25 23.71 -27.11 -12.49
N HIS A 26 22.50 -26.89 -13.01
CA HIS A 26 22.03 -25.56 -13.43
C HIS A 26 21.91 -24.61 -12.21
N PRO A 27 22.63 -23.48 -12.18
CA PRO A 27 22.61 -22.50 -11.07
C PRO A 27 21.23 -21.88 -10.80
N ILE A 28 20.30 -21.98 -11.75
CA ILE A 28 18.92 -21.48 -11.66
C ILE A 28 18.04 -22.27 -10.67
N ALA A 29 18.48 -23.44 -10.19
CA ALA A 29 17.79 -24.14 -9.09
C ALA A 29 18.24 -23.67 -7.69
N PHE A 30 19.35 -22.92 -7.60
CA PHE A 30 19.89 -22.40 -6.33
C PHE A 30 19.86 -20.87 -6.22
N SER A 31 19.37 -20.16 -7.24
CA SER A 31 19.11 -18.73 -7.17
C SER A 31 17.83 -18.45 -6.38
N THR A 32 17.92 -18.55 -5.05
CA THR A 32 17.05 -17.78 -4.17
C THR A 32 17.29 -16.29 -4.45
N PRO A 33 16.26 -15.42 -4.38
CA PRO A 33 16.45 -13.98 -4.50
C PRO A 33 17.31 -13.52 -3.31
N THR A 34 18.62 -13.44 -3.50
CA THR A 34 19.51 -12.84 -2.53
C THR A 34 19.47 -11.33 -2.79
N LEU A 35 18.97 -10.57 -1.82
CA LEU A 35 19.29 -9.14 -1.78
C LEU A 35 20.81 -9.06 -1.72
N ALA A 36 21.41 -8.37 -2.69
CA ALA A 36 22.84 -8.13 -2.72
C ALA A 36 23.29 -7.61 -1.35
N GLN A 37 24.26 -8.27 -0.74
CA GLN A 37 24.84 -7.78 0.50
C GLN A 37 25.44 -6.39 0.23
N PRO A 38 25.27 -5.43 1.15
CA PRO A 38 25.49 -4.02 0.85
C PRO A 38 26.97 -3.64 0.56
N GLY A 39 27.91 -4.59 0.72
CA GLY A 39 29.35 -4.34 0.64
C GLY A 39 29.90 -4.04 -0.76
N GLN A 40 29.19 -4.32 -1.85
CA GLN A 40 29.70 -4.09 -3.22
C GLN A 40 29.35 -2.74 -3.84
N LEU A 41 28.62 -1.85 -3.16
CA LEU A 41 28.25 -0.52 -3.65
C LEU A 41 29.08 0.64 -3.06
N GLY A 42 30.25 0.34 -2.48
CA GLY A 42 31.12 1.35 -1.86
C GLY A 42 30.65 1.66 -0.43
N GLY A 43 31.53 1.42 0.55
CA GLY A 43 31.22 1.46 1.97
C GLY A 43 30.72 2.82 2.48
N GLY A 44 29.41 3.05 2.37
CA GLY A 44 28.69 4.16 2.97
C GLY A 44 27.82 3.70 4.14
N SER A 45 27.62 4.58 5.11
CA SER A 45 26.84 4.37 6.34
C SER A 45 25.32 4.41 6.11
N TYR A 46 24.80 3.64 5.16
CA TYR A 46 23.37 3.63 4.80
C TYR A 46 22.47 2.82 5.77
N LEU A 47 23.03 2.22 6.83
CA LEU A 47 22.27 1.59 7.92
C LEU A 47 22.53 2.27 9.27
N THR A 48 22.62 3.61 9.28
CA THR A 48 22.53 4.36 10.53
C THR A 48 21.04 4.56 10.83
N LEU A 49 20.42 3.55 11.43
CA LEU A 49 19.06 3.66 11.95
C LEU A 49 19.06 4.72 13.06
N PRO A 50 18.15 5.71 13.04
CA PRO A 50 18.02 6.66 14.14
C PRO A 50 17.77 5.89 15.43
N ARG A 51 18.70 6.00 16.39
CA ARG A 51 18.42 5.54 17.75
C ARG A 51 17.44 6.51 18.36
N ALA A 52 16.20 6.07 18.53
CA ALA A 52 15.21 6.82 19.28
C ALA A 52 15.73 7.09 20.71
N PRO A 53 15.55 8.30 21.26
CA PRO A 53 16.12 8.67 22.57
C PRO A 53 15.21 8.15 23.69
N PHE A 54 15.06 6.83 23.81
CA PHE A 54 14.28 6.23 24.89
C PHE A 54 15.18 5.36 25.75
N THR A 55 15.39 5.82 26.99
CA THR A 55 16.02 5.03 28.03
C THR A 55 15.04 3.96 28.50
N ILE A 56 15.47 2.69 28.50
CA ILE A 56 14.66 1.59 29.03
C ILE A 56 14.81 1.63 30.55
N GLY A 57 13.81 2.19 31.23
CA GLY A 57 13.78 2.23 32.70
C GLY A 57 12.97 3.40 33.25
N GLY A 58 11.65 3.31 33.21
CA GLY A 58 10.74 4.29 33.81
C GLY A 58 9.29 3.90 33.55
N GLY A 59 8.61 3.40 34.57
CA GLY A 59 7.25 2.89 34.47
C GLY A 59 6.21 4.00 34.40
N ASN A 60 5.98 4.54 33.20
CA ASN A 60 4.80 5.33 32.84
C ASN A 60 4.85 5.70 31.36
N VAL A 61 3.98 5.08 30.57
CA VAL A 61 3.76 5.41 29.16
C VAL A 61 2.66 6.47 29.10
N SER A 62 3.00 7.68 28.64
CA SER A 62 2.02 8.70 28.27
C SER A 62 2.18 9.02 26.79
N LEU A 63 1.22 8.59 25.96
CA LEU A 63 1.13 8.99 24.56
C LEU A 63 0.74 10.48 24.49
N PRO A 64 1.36 11.28 23.60
CA PRO A 64 0.87 12.60 23.30
C PRO A 64 -0.43 12.46 22.50
N GLY A 65 -1.56 12.83 23.10
CA GLY A 65 -2.88 12.86 22.42
C GLY A 65 -4.01 12.05 23.07
N SER A 66 -3.80 11.36 24.19
CA SER A 66 -4.91 10.70 24.89
C SER A 66 -5.71 11.71 25.71
N SER A 67 -6.78 12.25 25.13
CA SER A 67 -7.75 13.09 25.84
C SER A 67 -8.72 12.23 26.64
N ASN A 68 -8.42 11.99 27.92
CA ASN A 68 -9.50 11.85 28.90
C ASN A 68 -9.92 13.25 29.32
N GLY A 69 -11.16 13.61 28.97
CA GLY A 69 -11.74 14.90 29.28
C GLY A 69 -11.65 15.21 30.76
N SER A 70 -10.98 16.30 31.10
CA SER A 70 -11.18 17.08 32.32
C SER A 70 -10.62 18.47 32.08
N ALA A 71 -11.52 19.44 32.01
CA ALA A 71 -11.16 20.84 31.93
C ALA A 71 -10.45 21.25 33.23
N SER A 72 -9.20 21.70 33.13
CA SER A 72 -8.59 22.52 34.16
C SER A 72 -7.74 23.60 33.51
N SER A 73 -8.21 24.83 33.67
CA SER A 73 -7.53 26.10 33.42
C SER A 73 -6.14 26.11 34.07
N GLY A 74 -5.10 26.15 33.24
CA GLY A 74 -3.72 26.28 33.67
C GLY A 74 -2.90 26.96 32.58
N SER A 75 -2.71 28.27 32.71
CA SER A 75 -1.80 29.07 31.91
C SER A 75 -0.37 28.55 32.06
N SER A 76 0.18 27.91 31.03
CA SER A 76 1.61 27.68 30.90
C SER A 76 2.01 27.88 29.44
N ASN A 77 2.64 29.03 29.19
CA ASN A 77 3.31 29.41 27.95
C ASN A 77 4.48 28.45 27.67
N THR A 78 4.22 27.31 27.04
CA THR A 78 5.20 26.59 26.23
C THR A 78 4.45 25.87 25.11
N VAL A 79 4.09 26.65 24.09
CA VAL A 79 3.62 26.14 22.81
C VAL A 79 4.76 25.33 22.22
N ALA A 80 4.65 24.00 22.25
CA ALA A 80 5.44 23.11 21.41
C ALA A 80 5.36 23.63 19.97
N PRO A 81 6.43 23.55 19.16
CA PRO A 81 6.42 24.15 17.83
C PRO A 81 5.22 23.58 17.08
N SER A 82 4.26 24.45 16.80
CA SER A 82 3.23 24.19 15.81
C SER A 82 4.00 23.75 14.58
N VAL A 83 3.80 22.52 14.13
CA VAL A 83 4.25 22.12 12.80
C VAL A 83 3.59 23.13 11.86
N SER A 84 4.39 24.07 11.36
CA SER A 84 3.92 25.10 10.47
C SER A 84 3.73 24.40 9.13
N PHE A 85 2.60 23.70 8.99
CA PHE A 85 2.04 23.43 7.68
C PHE A 85 2.11 24.76 6.94
N GLY A 86 2.78 24.81 5.79
CA GLY A 86 3.00 26.03 5.04
C GLY A 86 1.69 26.65 4.58
N THR A 87 1.67 27.25 3.39
CA THR A 87 0.40 27.72 2.83
C THR A 87 -0.56 26.53 2.73
N PRO A 88 -1.73 26.56 3.41
CA PRO A 88 -2.66 25.46 3.38
C PRO A 88 -3.13 25.17 1.95
N SER A 89 -3.37 23.90 1.64
CA SER A 89 -3.83 23.51 0.32
C SER A 89 -5.20 24.15 0.00
N PRO A 90 -5.50 24.40 -1.30
CA PRO A 90 -6.83 24.87 -1.71
C PRO A 90 -7.97 23.95 -1.29
N TYR A 91 -7.65 22.67 -1.02
CA TYR A 91 -8.60 21.64 -0.60
C TYR A 91 -8.76 21.53 0.93
N ARG A 92 -8.10 22.41 1.71
CA ARG A 92 -8.20 22.40 3.17
C ARG A 92 -9.64 22.65 3.62
N GLY A 93 -10.18 21.72 4.41
CA GLY A 93 -11.57 21.78 4.88
C GLY A 93 -12.61 21.31 3.86
N LEU A 94 -12.20 21.07 2.61
CA LEU A 94 -13.01 20.43 1.58
C LEU A 94 -12.77 18.93 1.53
N VAL A 95 -11.54 18.48 1.73
CA VAL A 95 -11.19 17.06 1.81
C VAL A 95 -10.64 16.76 3.20
N SER A 96 -11.14 15.69 3.80
CA SER A 96 -10.68 15.16 5.08
C SER A 96 -10.17 13.74 4.89
N LEU A 97 -9.03 13.43 5.50
CA LEU A 97 -8.65 12.05 5.76
C LEU A 97 -9.29 11.61 7.07
N SER A 98 -10.08 10.54 7.00
CA SER A 98 -10.54 9.76 8.14
C SER A 98 -9.79 8.43 8.15
N HIS A 99 -9.80 7.78 9.31
CA HIS A 99 -9.10 6.53 9.61
C HIS A 99 -7.63 6.66 10.05
N TYR A 100 -7.30 5.88 11.08
CA TYR A 100 -5.96 5.78 11.67
C TYR A 100 -5.43 4.40 11.31
N VAL A 101 -4.30 4.32 10.62
CA VAL A 101 -3.65 3.05 10.32
C VAL A 101 -3.10 2.47 11.62
N SER A 102 -3.87 1.61 12.29
CA SER A 102 -3.41 0.89 13.48
C SER A 102 -2.76 -0.42 13.06
N GLY A 103 -1.45 -0.58 13.30
CA GLY A 103 -0.74 -1.84 13.04
C GLY A 103 -0.13 -1.96 11.63
N ALA A 104 0.40 -0.87 11.09
CA ALA A 104 1.17 -0.87 9.84
C ALA A 104 2.27 -1.96 9.86
N GLY A 105 2.27 -2.85 8.86
CA GLY A 105 3.17 -3.99 8.70
C GLY A 105 2.55 -5.36 9.00
N GLY A 106 1.28 -5.42 9.41
CA GLY A 106 0.55 -6.66 9.73
C GLY A 106 -0.18 -7.25 8.53
N ASP A 107 -1.46 -6.93 8.40
CA ASP A 107 -2.31 -7.32 7.27
C ASP A 107 -2.60 -6.08 6.42
N PRO A 108 -2.13 -6.03 5.16
CA PRO A 108 -2.37 -4.90 4.26
C PRO A 108 -3.87 -4.61 4.07
N SER A 109 -4.73 -5.63 4.18
CA SER A 109 -6.19 -5.47 4.08
C SER A 109 -6.85 -4.77 5.27
N GLN A 110 -6.08 -4.45 6.31
CA GLN A 110 -6.51 -3.68 7.48
C GLN A 110 -5.85 -2.28 7.52
N GLU A 111 -5.00 -1.98 6.53
CA GLU A 111 -4.31 -0.71 6.41
C GLU A 111 -5.03 0.16 5.39
N GLU A 112 -5.98 0.94 5.88
CA GLU A 112 -6.88 1.72 5.05
C GLU A 112 -6.94 3.18 5.51
N ILE A 113 -7.04 4.07 4.53
CA ILE A 113 -7.25 5.50 4.71
C ILE A 113 -8.49 5.89 3.91
N ASP A 114 -9.44 6.53 4.59
CA ASP A 114 -10.63 7.09 3.97
C ASP A 114 -10.38 8.54 3.58
N LEU A 115 -10.45 8.86 2.30
CA LEU A 115 -10.55 10.23 1.82
C LEU A 115 -11.99 10.60 1.58
N ARG A 116 -12.50 11.59 2.30
CA ARG A 116 -13.87 12.07 2.15
C ARG A 116 -13.90 13.51 1.66
N VAL A 117 -14.71 13.77 0.63
CA VAL A 117 -15.05 15.13 0.21
C VAL A 117 -16.24 15.62 1.02
N ASN A 118 -16.12 16.81 1.59
CA ASN A 118 -17.19 17.46 2.32
C ASN A 118 -18.41 17.64 1.39
N SER A 119 -19.60 17.36 1.91
CA SER A 119 -20.87 17.59 1.19
C SER A 119 -21.08 19.04 0.79
N ASP A 120 -20.45 19.98 1.50
CA ASP A 120 -20.54 21.42 1.23
C ASP A 120 -19.62 21.88 0.09
N ALA A 121 -18.84 20.97 -0.52
CA ALA A 121 -17.97 21.31 -1.64
C ALA A 121 -18.78 21.78 -2.85
N SER A 122 -18.37 22.90 -3.46
CA SER A 122 -19.08 23.51 -4.60
C SER A 122 -18.84 22.78 -5.93
N ALA A 123 -17.82 21.93 -6.00
CA ALA A 123 -17.38 21.27 -7.23
C ALA A 123 -16.77 19.89 -6.93
N PRO A 124 -16.76 18.97 -7.93
CA PRO A 124 -16.04 17.71 -7.83
C PRO A 124 -14.54 17.92 -7.61
N VAL A 125 -13.91 16.98 -6.89
CA VAL A 125 -12.48 16.99 -6.60
C VAL A 125 -11.81 15.84 -7.33
N ASP A 126 -10.85 16.15 -8.20
CA ASP A 126 -10.00 15.14 -8.84
C ASP A 126 -8.84 14.80 -7.92
N LEU A 127 -8.76 13.53 -7.50
CA LEU A 127 -7.72 12.97 -6.65
C LEU A 127 -6.55 12.40 -7.45
N THR A 128 -6.70 12.28 -8.78
CA THR A 128 -5.69 11.65 -9.63
C THR A 128 -4.38 12.40 -9.55
N GLY A 129 -3.29 11.66 -9.32
CA GLY A 129 -1.96 12.25 -9.23
C GLY A 129 -1.68 12.99 -7.92
N TRP A 130 -2.61 13.00 -6.95
CA TRP A 130 -2.32 13.50 -5.61
C TRP A 130 -1.29 12.61 -4.93
N THR A 131 -0.44 13.22 -4.10
CA THR A 131 0.58 12.52 -3.34
C THR A 131 0.15 12.41 -1.89
N LEU A 132 0.06 11.17 -1.40
CA LEU A 132 -0.08 10.86 0.01
C LEU A 132 1.32 10.68 0.61
N GLU A 133 1.66 11.51 1.59
CA GLU A 133 2.98 11.50 2.22
C GLU A 133 2.86 11.27 3.73
N SER A 134 3.72 10.39 4.25
CA SER A 134 3.88 10.15 5.68
C SER A 134 4.94 11.09 6.25
N ASP A 135 4.53 11.98 7.16
CA ASP A 135 5.44 12.89 7.86
C ASP A 135 6.49 12.16 8.71
N VAL A 136 6.15 10.96 9.22
CA VAL A 136 7.03 10.19 10.10
C VAL A 136 8.16 9.49 9.33
N THR A 137 7.86 8.97 8.14
CA THR A 137 8.82 8.17 7.36
C THR A 137 9.33 8.88 6.11
N GLY A 138 8.69 9.97 5.69
CA GLY A 138 8.94 10.63 4.40
C GLY A 138 8.50 9.80 3.19
N ASN A 139 7.80 8.68 3.40
CA ASN A 139 7.31 7.86 2.30
C ASN A 139 6.15 8.56 1.60
N ALA A 140 6.22 8.64 0.28
CA ALA A 140 5.21 9.26 -0.55
C ALA A 140 4.67 8.27 -1.59
N MET A 141 3.36 8.30 -1.82
CA MET A 141 2.68 7.51 -2.84
C MET A 141 1.78 8.42 -3.67
N VAL A 142 1.85 8.27 -5.00
CA VAL A 142 0.96 8.98 -5.92
C VAL A 142 -0.31 8.14 -6.14
N ILE A 143 -1.48 8.76 -6.03
CA ILE A 143 -2.76 8.14 -6.35
C ILE A 143 -2.83 7.93 -7.87
N PRO A 144 -2.86 6.67 -8.35
CA PRO A 144 -2.93 6.39 -9.77
C PRO A 144 -4.35 6.64 -10.31
N LYS A 145 -4.49 6.56 -11.63
CA LYS A 145 -5.81 6.48 -12.28
C LYS A 145 -6.52 5.17 -11.93
N GLY A 146 -7.85 5.16 -12.06
CA GLY A 146 -8.70 3.99 -11.78
C GLY A 146 -9.58 3.60 -12.96
N SER A 147 -10.59 2.76 -12.70
CA SER A 147 -11.65 2.40 -13.66
C SER A 147 -13.03 2.70 -13.06
N GLU A 148 -13.91 3.35 -13.82
CA GLU A 148 -15.28 3.62 -13.38
C GLU A 148 -16.15 2.35 -13.38
N THR A 149 -15.95 1.47 -14.36
CA THR A 149 -16.74 0.25 -14.53
C THR A 149 -15.82 -0.96 -14.71
N PRO A 150 -15.36 -1.57 -13.61
CA PRO A 150 -14.50 -2.73 -13.70
C PRO A 150 -15.26 -3.94 -14.28
N THR A 151 -14.63 -4.60 -15.25
CA THR A 151 -15.08 -5.85 -15.88
C THR A 151 -14.02 -6.93 -15.65
N SER A 152 -14.46 -8.14 -15.28
CA SER A 152 -13.56 -9.27 -15.04
C SER A 152 -13.04 -9.86 -16.34
N GLY A 153 -11.79 -10.32 -16.33
CA GLY A 153 -11.20 -11.06 -17.45
C GLY A 153 -10.77 -10.22 -18.65
N ILE A 154 -10.87 -8.89 -18.57
CA ILE A 154 -10.37 -7.96 -19.59
C ILE A 154 -9.56 -6.84 -18.97
N VAL A 155 -8.74 -6.16 -19.78
CA VAL A 155 -8.05 -4.92 -19.37
C VAL A 155 -9.08 -3.80 -19.32
N ASN A 156 -9.24 -3.20 -18.15
CA ASN A 156 -10.19 -2.12 -17.92
C ASN A 156 -9.71 -0.79 -18.50
N SER A 157 -10.65 0.05 -18.93
CA SER A 157 -10.35 1.42 -19.33
C SER A 157 -9.92 2.25 -18.13
N VAL A 158 -8.89 3.06 -18.32
CA VAL A 158 -8.31 3.90 -17.27
C VAL A 158 -8.94 5.30 -17.33
N ALA A 159 -9.42 5.79 -16.20
CA ALA A 159 -10.08 7.07 -16.01
C ALA A 159 -9.57 7.78 -14.73
N ASP A 160 -9.79 9.09 -14.67
CA ASP A 160 -9.43 9.90 -13.52
C ASP A 160 -10.38 9.62 -12.34
N ILE A 161 -9.83 9.65 -11.12
CA ILE A 161 -10.56 9.42 -9.88
C ILE A 161 -11.11 10.76 -9.39
N THR A 162 -12.37 11.01 -9.71
CA THR A 162 -13.09 12.21 -9.28
C THR A 162 -14.13 11.86 -8.22
N LEU A 163 -14.14 12.63 -7.13
CA LEU A 163 -15.12 12.50 -6.05
C LEU A 163 -16.08 13.69 -6.09
N MET A 164 -17.37 13.39 -6.12
CA MET A 164 -18.44 14.37 -5.96
C MET A 164 -18.56 14.80 -4.48
N PRO A 165 -19.17 15.96 -4.19
CA PRO A 165 -19.43 16.38 -2.82
C PRO A 165 -20.17 15.29 -2.02
N GLY A 166 -19.61 14.89 -0.89
CA GLY A 166 -20.15 13.83 -0.04
C GLY A 166 -19.69 12.41 -0.37
N GLU A 167 -18.98 12.19 -1.47
CA GLU A 167 -18.37 10.89 -1.79
C GLU A 167 -17.05 10.68 -1.01
N SER A 168 -16.66 9.41 -0.91
CA SER A 168 -15.40 8.99 -0.31
C SER A 168 -14.66 8.01 -1.22
N ALA A 169 -13.33 8.01 -1.10
CA ALA A 169 -12.44 7.04 -1.68
C ALA A 169 -11.69 6.32 -0.58
N MET A 170 -11.59 5.00 -0.73
CA MET A 170 -10.84 4.13 0.16
C MET A 170 -9.45 3.86 -0.42
N LEU A 171 -8.41 4.12 0.36
CA LEU A 171 -7.02 3.86 0.00
C LEU A 171 -6.49 2.75 0.87
N ILE A 172 -6.30 1.57 0.27
CA ILE A 172 -5.72 0.40 0.95
C ILE A 172 -4.23 0.29 0.66
N SER A 173 -3.47 -0.15 1.67
CA SER A 173 -2.10 -0.59 1.48
C SER A 173 -2.13 -2.01 0.89
N GLY A 174 -1.48 -2.22 -0.26
CA GLY A 174 -1.40 -3.55 -0.90
C GLY A 174 -2.03 -3.64 -2.29
N ARG A 175 -2.30 -4.87 -2.73
CA ARG A 175 -2.85 -5.13 -4.06
C ARG A 175 -4.36 -4.96 -4.04
N SER A 176 -4.88 -4.19 -4.98
CA SER A 176 -6.31 -4.15 -5.24
C SER A 176 -6.82 -5.58 -5.53
N PRO A 177 -7.97 -5.97 -4.95
CA PRO A 177 -8.58 -7.28 -5.18
C PRO A 177 -8.68 -7.63 -6.67
N ILE A 178 -9.13 -6.66 -7.47
CA ILE A 178 -9.34 -6.82 -8.91
C ILE A 178 -8.13 -6.39 -9.77
N GLY A 179 -6.98 -6.09 -9.15
CA GLY A 179 -5.74 -5.74 -9.85
C GLY A 179 -5.58 -4.27 -10.25
N GLY A 180 -6.47 -3.36 -9.85
CA GLY A 180 -6.34 -1.92 -10.06
C GLY A 180 -7.36 -1.10 -9.27
N SER A 181 -7.23 0.22 -9.21
CA SER A 181 -8.20 1.09 -8.55
C SER A 181 -9.52 1.12 -9.33
N PHE A 182 -10.67 1.12 -8.63
CA PHE A 182 -11.96 1.10 -9.28
C PHE A 182 -13.03 1.82 -8.46
N ARG A 183 -14.09 2.29 -9.14
CA ARG A 183 -15.30 2.80 -8.49
C ARG A 183 -16.25 1.65 -8.20
N GLU A 184 -16.70 1.57 -6.96
CA GLU A 184 -17.71 0.59 -6.58
C GLU A 184 -19.05 0.88 -7.24
N ASN A 185 -19.73 -0.18 -7.66
CA ASN A 185 -21.06 -0.10 -8.26
C ASN A 185 -21.87 -1.34 -7.90
N LYS A 186 -23.17 -1.35 -8.20
CA LYS A 186 -24.05 -2.49 -7.88
C LYS A 186 -23.59 -3.84 -8.46
N CYS A 187 -22.82 -3.82 -9.56
CA CYS A 187 -22.33 -5.02 -10.22
C CYS A 187 -21.08 -5.60 -9.54
N ILE A 188 -20.36 -4.82 -8.72
CA ILE A 188 -19.16 -5.29 -7.98
C ILE A 188 -19.51 -6.41 -6.99
N GLY A 189 -20.77 -6.48 -6.53
CA GLY A 189 -21.25 -7.55 -5.67
C GLY A 189 -21.07 -8.95 -6.27
N TYR A 190 -21.11 -9.11 -7.59
CA TYR A 190 -20.84 -10.39 -8.24
C TYR A 190 -19.35 -10.80 -8.19
N PHE A 191 -18.43 -9.84 -8.08
CA PHE A 191 -17.00 -10.12 -7.92
C PHE A 191 -16.69 -10.71 -6.54
N SER A 192 -17.49 -10.39 -5.52
CA SER A 192 -17.36 -10.96 -4.17
C SER A 192 -17.45 -12.49 -4.13
N GLN A 193 -18.06 -13.10 -5.17
CA GLN A 193 -18.18 -14.55 -5.30
C GLN A 193 -16.84 -15.23 -5.62
N PHE A 194 -15.93 -14.53 -6.27
CA PHE A 194 -14.65 -15.06 -6.72
C PHE A 194 -13.45 -14.42 -6.01
N GLN A 195 -13.63 -13.23 -5.42
CA GLN A 195 -12.59 -12.48 -4.73
C GLN A 195 -13.19 -11.80 -3.50
N LYS A 196 -12.60 -12.02 -2.32
CA LYS A 196 -13.03 -11.31 -1.11
C LYS A 196 -12.48 -9.89 -1.13
N PHE A 197 -13.34 -8.92 -0.93
CA PHE A 197 -12.98 -7.54 -0.62
C PHE A 197 -14.03 -6.95 0.30
N THR A 198 -13.62 -5.97 1.10
CA THR A 198 -14.49 -5.24 2.02
C THR A 198 -14.53 -3.80 1.54
N PRO A 199 -15.72 -3.27 1.21
CA PRO A 199 -15.95 -1.84 1.03
C PRO A 199 -15.87 -1.06 2.34
#